data_AF-A0A7Y3K983-F1
#
_entry.id   AF-A0A7Y3K983-F1
#
_cell.length_a   1.000
_cell.length_b   1.000
_cell.length_c   1.000
_cell.angle_alpha   90.00
_cell.angle_beta   90.00
_cell.angle_gamma   90.00
#
_symmetry.space_group_name_H-M   'P 1'
#
loop_
_entity.id
_entity.type
_entity.pdbx_description
1 polymer ?
#
loop_
_entity_poly.entity_id
_entity_poly.type
_entity_poly.pdbx_seq_one_letter_code
_entity_poly.pdbx_strand_id
1 'polypeptide(L)'
;MKRHIAYRRTEKPLANGTNGTPRWVMIPVMGVTTLLVLAIISGSQSTEVLSTLFNCSWAGVILLPAILLGLAMTHRLRELPMMKLSPWPLGFRLILSASLGMGALSLATLALGSFGLISGPACGGLLIISAAAGYPFARQLKPELQFLLRPIQRRHWLILLGCIPIAVLLIAATFPAGTLWHTEGNGFDVLEYHLQLPRQFLALHNTSPVHENIYSYMPLNMEMLYLILAAVAKSAVGAGYIYALVFGAQILHVAVTLMAW
;
A
#
# COMPACT_ATOMS: atom_id res chain seq x y z
N MET A 1 34.88 7.61 31.32
CA MET A 1 34.18 6.35 30.99
C MET A 1 32.71 6.48 31.42
N LYS A 2 31.79 6.83 30.51
CA LYS A 2 30.37 7.05 30.85
C LYS A 2 29.65 5.70 30.91
N ARG A 3 29.12 5.32 32.08
CA ARG A 3 28.31 4.11 32.24
C ARG A 3 27.05 4.25 31.39
N HIS A 4 26.89 3.39 30.38
CA HIS A 4 25.61 3.20 29.71
C HIS A 4 24.60 2.70 30.73
N ILE A 5 23.74 3.59 31.23
CA ILE A 5 22.56 3.20 32.00
C ILE A 5 21.63 2.54 30.99
N ALA A 6 21.60 1.20 30.98
CA ALA A 6 20.64 0.46 30.20
C ALA A 6 19.24 0.98 30.55
N TYR A 7 18.50 1.46 29.54
CA TYR A 7 17.12 1.87 29.70
C TYR A 7 16.31 0.64 30.08
N ARG A 8 16.25 0.36 31.38
CA ARG A 8 15.48 -0.73 31.95
C ARG A 8 14.05 -0.26 31.95
N ARG A 9 13.34 -0.50 30.83
CA ARG A 9 11.89 -0.30 30.76
C ARG A 9 11.32 -1.13 31.89
N THR A 10 10.88 -0.47 32.96
CA THR A 10 10.18 -1.11 34.07
C THR A 10 8.85 -1.57 33.52
N GLU A 11 8.86 -2.78 32.96
CA GLU A 11 7.65 -3.55 32.70
C GLU A 11 7.07 -3.89 34.07
N LYS A 12 6.38 -2.92 34.70
CA LYS A 12 5.41 -3.27 35.72
C LYS A 12 4.54 -4.33 35.08
N PRO A 13 4.47 -5.56 35.62
CA PRO A 13 3.56 -6.56 35.10
C PRO A 13 2.19 -5.89 35.09
N LEU A 14 1.64 -5.72 33.88
CA LEU A 14 0.29 -5.20 33.72
C LEU A 14 -0.56 -6.15 34.55
N ALA A 15 -1.12 -5.64 35.66
CA ALA A 15 -2.03 -6.41 36.48
C ALA A 15 -3.02 -7.10 35.53
N ASN A 16 -3.21 -8.40 35.73
CA ASN A 16 -3.99 -9.32 34.88
C ASN A 16 -5.50 -8.97 34.85
N GLY A 17 -5.86 -7.70 34.67
CA GLY A 17 -7.20 -7.26 34.33
C GLY A 17 -7.50 -7.63 32.89
N THR A 18 -7.79 -8.90 32.66
CA THR A 18 -8.26 -9.48 31.40
C THR A 18 -9.64 -8.97 30.96
N ASN A 19 -10.23 -8.04 31.71
CA ASN A 19 -11.63 -7.61 31.54
C ASN A 19 -11.82 -6.40 30.60
N GLY A 20 -10.79 -5.99 29.84
CA GLY A 20 -10.89 -4.87 28.90
C GLY A 20 -11.10 -5.31 27.45
N THR A 21 -11.84 -4.52 26.67
CA THR A 21 -12.03 -4.76 25.22
C THR A 21 -10.67 -4.81 24.51
N PRO A 22 -10.36 -5.87 23.74
CA PRO A 22 -9.07 -6.02 23.09
C PRO A 22 -8.90 -5.02 21.93
N ARG A 23 -7.67 -4.57 21.69
CA ARG A 23 -7.33 -3.57 20.64
C ARG A 23 -7.71 -3.97 19.22
N TRP A 24 -7.78 -5.27 18.89
CA TRP A 24 -8.20 -5.68 17.56
C TRP A 24 -9.62 -5.20 17.21
N VAL A 25 -10.49 -4.96 18.22
CA VAL A 25 -11.84 -4.38 18.02
C VAL A 25 -11.78 -2.98 17.38
N MET A 26 -10.68 -2.25 17.55
CA MET A 26 -10.49 -0.96 16.88
C MET A 26 -10.47 -1.09 15.35
N ILE A 27 -10.04 -2.23 14.80
CA ILE A 27 -9.96 -2.42 13.34
C ILE A 27 -11.35 -2.37 12.70
N PRO A 28 -12.33 -3.23 13.07
CA PRO A 28 -13.67 -3.14 12.52
C PRO A 28 -14.38 -1.83 12.92
N VAL A 29 -14.14 -1.30 14.13
CA VAL A 29 -14.71 0.01 14.53
C VAL A 29 -14.23 1.12 13.60
N MET A 30 -12.92 1.21 13.33
CA MET A 30 -12.37 2.18 12.37
C MET A 30 -12.93 1.98 10.97
N GLY A 31 -13.06 0.73 10.52
CA GLY A 31 -13.69 0.42 9.22
C GLY A 31 -15.12 0.96 9.13
N VAL A 32 -15.97 0.63 10.11
CA VAL A 32 -17.35 1.10 10.18
C VAL A 32 -17.43 2.61 10.30
N THR A 33 -16.62 3.23 11.18
CA THR A 33 -16.60 4.69 11.33
C THR A 33 -16.18 5.38 10.02
N THR A 34 -15.16 4.86 9.32
CA THR A 34 -14.71 5.41 8.03
C THR A 34 -15.82 5.29 6.99
N LEU A 35 -16.51 4.15 6.91
CA LEU A 35 -17.64 3.96 5.98
C LEU A 35 -18.82 4.89 6.29
N LEU A 36 -19.12 5.12 7.58
CA LEU A 36 -20.16 6.05 7.99
C LEU A 36 -19.80 7.49 7.62
N VAL A 37 -18.57 7.94 7.92
CA VAL A 37 -18.10 9.27 7.53
C VAL A 37 -18.12 9.42 6.02
N LEU A 38 -17.68 8.39 5.28
CA LEU A 38 -17.75 8.38 3.83
C LEU A 38 -19.18 8.54 3.33
N ALA A 39 -20.12 7.74 3.85
CA ALA A 39 -21.53 7.82 3.48
C ALA A 39 -22.11 9.21 3.73
N ILE A 40 -21.79 9.81 4.90
CA ILE A 40 -22.21 11.18 5.26
C ILE A 40 -21.66 12.21 4.26
N ILE A 41 -20.37 12.14 3.92
CA ILE A 41 -19.73 13.10 3.00
C ILE A 41 -20.24 12.91 1.56
N SER A 42 -20.39 11.66 1.11
CA SER A 42 -20.84 11.34 -0.26
C SER A 42 -22.34 11.59 -0.49
N GLY A 43 -23.14 11.68 0.58
CA GLY A 43 -24.58 11.86 0.49
C GLY A 43 -25.26 10.82 -0.39
N SER A 44 -25.99 11.28 -1.42
CA SER A 44 -26.70 10.40 -2.36
C SER A 44 -25.79 9.58 -3.27
N GLN A 45 -24.50 9.90 -3.37
CA GLN A 45 -23.53 9.19 -4.24
C GLN A 45 -22.84 8.00 -3.55
N SER A 46 -23.25 7.67 -2.32
CA SER A 46 -22.58 6.62 -1.52
C SER A 46 -22.51 5.26 -2.22
N THR A 47 -23.51 4.89 -3.03
CA THR A 47 -23.52 3.63 -3.78
C THR A 47 -22.47 3.59 -4.90
N GLU A 48 -22.25 4.70 -5.60
CA GLU A 48 -21.19 4.77 -6.64
C GLU A 48 -19.80 4.78 -6.00
N VAL A 49 -19.64 5.49 -4.89
CA VAL A 49 -18.37 5.51 -4.14
C VAL A 49 -18.06 4.10 -3.64
N LEU A 50 -19.01 3.39 -3.03
CA LEU A 50 -18.79 2.04 -2.51
C LEU A 50 -18.51 1.01 -3.62
N SER A 51 -19.18 1.11 -4.78
CA SER A 51 -18.90 0.21 -5.90
C SER A 51 -17.52 0.47 -6.51
N THR A 52 -17.11 1.73 -6.59
CA THR A 52 -15.75 2.12 -6.97
C THR A 52 -14.73 1.60 -5.96
N LEU A 53 -15.07 1.68 -4.66
CA LEU A 53 -14.22 1.17 -3.60
C LEU A 53 -14.02 -0.35 -3.65
N PHE A 54 -14.92 -1.11 -4.27
CA PHE A 54 -14.74 -2.55 -4.45
C PHE A 54 -13.61 -2.86 -5.45
N ASN A 55 -13.43 -2.02 -6.47
CA ASN A 55 -12.32 -2.12 -7.41
C ASN A 55 -10.96 -1.84 -6.75
N CYS A 56 -10.95 -1.29 -5.54
CA CYS A 56 -9.73 -1.05 -4.76
C CYS A 56 -9.05 -2.33 -4.27
N SER A 57 -9.73 -3.48 -4.33
CA SER A 57 -9.12 -4.78 -4.07
C SER A 57 -7.87 -5.03 -4.94
N TRP A 58 -7.80 -4.41 -6.12
CA TRP A 58 -6.63 -4.45 -7.00
C TRP A 58 -5.37 -3.83 -6.39
N ALA A 59 -5.48 -2.80 -5.54
CA ALA A 59 -4.30 -2.27 -4.84
C ALA A 59 -3.71 -3.32 -3.88
N GLY A 60 -4.55 -4.16 -3.28
CA GLY A 60 -4.13 -5.28 -2.42
C GLY A 60 -3.29 -6.33 -3.15
N VAL A 61 -3.54 -6.53 -4.45
CA VAL A 61 -2.77 -7.43 -5.32
C VAL A 61 -1.31 -7.01 -5.42
N ILE A 62 -1.01 -5.71 -5.28
CA ILE A 62 0.36 -5.18 -5.27
C ILE A 62 0.90 -5.06 -3.85
N LEU A 63 0.13 -4.45 -2.94
CA LEU A 63 0.58 -4.12 -1.59
C LEU A 63 0.93 -5.36 -0.77
N LEU A 64 0.15 -6.43 -0.85
CA LEU A 64 0.41 -7.62 -0.03
C LEU A 64 1.72 -8.32 -0.45
N PRO A 65 1.95 -8.65 -1.74
CA PRO A 65 3.25 -9.16 -2.18
C PRO A 65 4.41 -8.22 -1.90
N ALA A 66 4.21 -6.90 -2.03
CA ALA A 66 5.22 -5.90 -1.69
C ALA A 66 5.62 -5.98 -0.21
N ILE A 67 4.65 -5.94 0.71
CA ILE A 67 4.90 -6.05 2.15
C ILE A 67 5.64 -7.35 2.47
N LEU A 68 5.21 -8.47 1.88
CA LEU A 68 5.85 -9.76 2.08
C LEU A 68 7.32 -9.75 1.59
N LEU A 69 7.58 -9.30 0.37
CA LEU A 69 8.94 -9.18 -0.15
C LEU A 69 9.81 -8.28 0.75
N GLY A 70 9.25 -7.16 1.18
CA GLY A 70 9.89 -6.25 2.13
C GLY A 70 10.19 -6.88 3.48
N LEU A 71 9.34 -7.76 4.00
CA LEU A 71 9.60 -8.49 5.24
C LEU A 71 10.83 -9.41 5.10
N ALA A 72 11.03 -10.03 3.94
CA ALA A 72 12.24 -10.80 3.67
C ALA A 72 13.49 -9.91 3.61
N MET A 73 13.39 -8.74 2.99
CA MET A 73 14.50 -7.76 2.91
C MET A 73 14.85 -7.18 4.29
N THR A 74 13.85 -6.76 5.06
CA THR A 74 14.05 -6.19 6.40
C THR A 74 14.52 -7.22 7.42
N HIS A 75 14.18 -8.51 7.23
CA HIS A 75 14.72 -9.57 8.08
C HIS A 75 16.26 -9.61 8.03
N ARG A 76 16.86 -9.46 6.85
CA ARG A 76 18.33 -9.38 6.73
C ARG A 76 18.90 -8.14 7.42
N LEU A 77 18.21 -7.01 7.34
CA LEU A 77 18.61 -5.77 8.03
C LEU A 77 18.54 -5.90 9.56
N ARG A 78 17.56 -6.65 10.07
CA ARG A 78 17.42 -6.89 11.52
C ARG A 78 18.62 -7.62 12.12
N GLU A 79 19.32 -8.44 11.33
CA GLU A 79 20.50 -9.16 11.80
C GLU A 79 21.73 -8.26 12.00
N LEU A 80 21.70 -7.01 11.53
CA LEU A 80 22.80 -6.06 11.71
C LEU A 80 22.95 -5.66 13.19
N PRO A 81 24.18 -5.57 13.74
CA PRO A 81 24.41 -5.27 15.16
C PRO A 81 23.75 -3.98 15.64
N MET A 82 23.77 -2.93 14.81
CA MET A 82 23.14 -1.63 15.12
C MET A 82 21.63 -1.73 15.32
N MET A 83 20.99 -2.70 14.67
CA MET A 83 19.53 -2.91 14.67
C MET A 83 19.06 -3.76 15.83
N LYS A 84 19.90 -4.69 16.29
CA LYS A 84 19.64 -5.50 17.50
C LYS A 84 19.56 -4.64 18.78
N LEU A 85 20.23 -3.50 18.79
CA LEU A 85 20.24 -2.57 19.93
C LEU A 85 18.94 -1.74 20.05
N SER A 86 18.15 -1.62 18.98
CA SER A 86 16.92 -0.82 18.95
C SER A 86 15.84 -1.55 18.15
N PRO A 87 15.08 -2.48 18.77
CA PRO A 87 14.03 -3.20 18.07
C PRO A 87 12.95 -2.24 17.58
N TRP A 88 12.65 -2.31 16.29
CA TRP A 88 11.67 -1.45 15.66
C TRP A 88 10.24 -1.76 16.13
N PRO A 89 9.40 -0.74 16.36
CA PRO A 89 7.97 -0.95 16.50
C PRO A 89 7.41 -1.66 15.26
N LEU A 90 6.46 -2.58 15.45
CA LEU A 90 5.83 -3.35 14.37
C LEU A 90 5.34 -2.45 13.22
N GLY A 91 4.68 -1.33 13.55
CA GLY A 91 4.18 -0.38 12.54
C GLY A 91 5.30 0.14 11.63
N PHE A 92 6.42 0.56 12.22
CA PHE A 92 7.58 1.04 11.45
C PHE A 92 8.20 -0.07 10.59
N ARG A 93 8.29 -1.30 11.12
CA ARG A 93 8.77 -2.46 10.36
C ARG A 93 7.89 -2.76 9.15
N LEU A 94 6.57 -2.68 9.31
CA LEU A 94 5.61 -2.90 8.23
C LEU A 94 5.69 -1.79 7.17
N ILE A 95 5.77 -0.53 7.59
CA ILE A 95 5.95 0.61 6.69
C ILE A 95 7.24 0.44 5.87
N LEU A 96 8.37 0.20 6.53
CA LEU A 96 9.64 0.02 5.81
C LEU A 96 9.62 -1.20 4.89
N SER A 97 8.99 -2.30 5.33
CA SER A 97 8.81 -3.48 4.48
C SER A 97 7.98 -3.12 3.24
N ALA A 98 6.84 -2.43 3.40
CA ALA A 98 6.04 -1.99 2.28
C ALA A 98 6.86 -1.12 1.30
N SER A 99 7.58 -0.11 1.82
CA SER A 99 8.41 0.78 0.99
C SER A 99 9.50 0.03 0.23
N LEU A 100 10.28 -0.82 0.89
CA LEU A 100 11.36 -1.59 0.26
C LEU A 100 10.81 -2.59 -0.76
N GLY A 101 9.73 -3.28 -0.44
CA GLY A 101 9.11 -4.26 -1.32
C GLY A 101 8.47 -3.62 -2.55
N MET A 102 7.82 -2.47 -2.41
CA MET A 102 7.30 -1.69 -3.54
C MET A 102 8.43 -1.20 -4.44
N GLY A 103 9.51 -0.66 -3.85
CA GLY A 103 10.70 -0.27 -4.62
C GLY A 103 11.33 -1.44 -5.37
N ALA A 104 11.46 -2.61 -4.73
CA ALA A 104 12.00 -3.81 -5.36
C ALA A 104 11.10 -4.34 -6.49
N LEU A 105 9.78 -4.39 -6.30
CA LEU A 105 8.82 -4.77 -7.34
C LEU A 105 8.84 -3.81 -8.52
N SER A 106 8.94 -2.52 -8.25
CA SER A 106 9.05 -1.48 -9.26
C SER A 106 10.29 -1.68 -10.14
N LEU A 107 11.46 -1.85 -9.52
CA LEU A 107 12.71 -2.13 -10.23
C LEU A 107 12.69 -3.46 -11.00
N ALA A 108 12.11 -4.51 -10.41
CA ALA A 108 11.96 -5.80 -11.08
C ALA A 108 11.05 -5.69 -12.32
N THR A 109 10.01 -4.87 -12.26
CA THR A 109 9.11 -4.62 -13.38
C THR A 109 9.78 -3.80 -14.47
N LEU A 110 10.56 -2.78 -14.09
CA LEU A 110 11.39 -2.04 -15.03
C LEU A 110 12.38 -2.97 -15.74
N ALA A 111 13.01 -3.89 -15.02
CA ALA A 111 13.91 -4.88 -15.60
C ALA A 111 13.17 -5.80 -16.59
N LEU A 112 12.01 -6.35 -16.21
CA LEU A 112 11.17 -7.14 -17.13
C LEU A 112 10.80 -6.35 -18.38
N GLY A 113 10.43 -5.08 -18.22
CA GLY A 113 10.10 -4.19 -19.31
C GLY A 113 11.26 -3.87 -20.22
N SER A 114 12.45 -3.69 -19.67
CA SER A 114 13.68 -3.46 -20.45
C SER A 114 14.03 -4.65 -21.35
N PHE A 115 13.58 -5.86 -21.00
CA PHE A 115 13.73 -7.07 -21.83
C PHE A 115 12.52 -7.38 -22.72
N GLY A 116 11.50 -6.51 -22.76
CA GLY A 116 10.29 -6.76 -23.56
C GLY A 116 9.41 -7.89 -23.02
N LEU A 117 9.49 -8.17 -21.71
CA LEU A 117 8.81 -9.31 -21.06
C LEU A 117 7.53 -8.91 -20.28
N ILE A 118 7.01 -7.69 -20.47
CA ILE A 118 5.79 -7.28 -19.76
C ILE A 118 4.61 -8.08 -20.28
N SER A 119 4.07 -8.95 -19.44
CA SER A 119 2.83 -9.67 -19.71
C SER A 119 2.15 -9.97 -18.38
N GLY A 120 0.83 -10.20 -18.38
CA GLY A 120 0.15 -10.52 -17.13
C GLY A 120 0.65 -11.81 -16.46
N PRO A 121 0.96 -12.90 -17.18
CA PRO A 121 1.60 -14.07 -16.57
C PRO A 121 2.97 -13.76 -15.95
N ALA A 122 3.83 -12.99 -16.63
CA ALA A 122 5.14 -12.62 -16.08
C ALA A 122 5.00 -11.75 -14.81
N CYS A 123 4.14 -10.72 -14.87
CA CYS A 123 3.84 -9.86 -13.73
C CYS A 123 3.18 -10.62 -12.57
N GLY A 124 2.25 -11.53 -12.86
CA GLY A 124 1.61 -12.40 -11.87
C GLY A 124 2.62 -13.35 -11.21
N GLY A 125 3.51 -13.95 -12.00
CA GLY A 125 4.61 -14.76 -11.51
C GLY A 125 5.54 -13.98 -10.57
N LEU A 126 5.89 -12.75 -10.93
CA LEU A 126 6.68 -11.85 -10.08
C LEU A 126 6.01 -11.59 -8.73
N LEU A 127 4.70 -11.32 -8.71
CA LEU A 127 3.94 -11.14 -7.47
C LEU A 127 3.91 -12.41 -6.60
N ILE A 128 3.69 -13.57 -7.21
CA ILE A 128 3.69 -14.87 -6.49
C ILE A 128 5.07 -15.15 -5.88
N ILE A 129 6.14 -14.98 -6.65
CA ILE A 129 7.53 -15.17 -6.17
C ILE A 129 7.82 -14.22 -5.01
N SER A 130 7.40 -12.96 -5.13
CA SER A 130 7.59 -11.93 -4.10
C SER A 130 6.85 -12.28 -2.80
N ALA A 131 5.59 -12.72 -2.91
CA ALA A 131 4.81 -13.18 -1.76
C ALA A 131 5.42 -14.43 -1.12
N ALA A 132 5.85 -15.41 -1.92
CA ALA A 132 6.46 -16.65 -1.46
C ALA A 132 7.78 -16.40 -0.71
N ALA A 133 8.62 -15.47 -1.21
CA ALA A 133 9.86 -15.09 -0.55
C ALA A 133 9.64 -14.49 0.85
N GLY A 134 8.56 -13.73 1.04
CA GLY A 134 8.21 -13.08 2.29
C GLY A 134 7.45 -13.93 3.31
N TYR A 135 6.73 -14.94 2.84
CA TYR A 135 5.77 -15.71 3.65
C TYR A 135 6.37 -16.33 4.93
N PRO A 136 7.58 -16.94 4.92
CA PRO A 136 8.18 -17.47 6.14
C PRO A 136 8.39 -16.40 7.23
N PHE A 137 8.69 -15.16 6.83
CA PHE A 137 8.96 -14.04 7.72
C PHE A 137 7.68 -13.42 8.28
N ALA A 138 6.56 -13.51 7.56
CA ALA A 138 5.26 -13.08 8.06
C ALA A 138 4.84 -13.84 9.33
N ARG A 139 5.24 -15.11 9.47
CA ARG A 139 4.99 -15.91 10.68
C ARG A 139 5.67 -15.32 11.93
N GLN A 140 6.77 -14.60 11.75
CA GLN A 140 7.49 -13.92 12.85
C GLN A 140 6.73 -12.70 13.39
N LEU A 141 5.68 -12.23 12.69
CA LEU A 141 4.83 -11.15 13.19
C LEU A 141 3.83 -11.64 14.24
N LYS A 142 3.57 -12.96 14.33
CA LYS A 142 2.57 -13.52 15.25
C LYS A 142 2.78 -13.12 16.73
N PRO A 143 4.01 -13.18 17.30
CA PRO A 143 4.25 -12.69 18.65
C PRO A 143 4.04 -11.19 18.77
N GLU A 144 4.46 -10.42 17.76
CA GLU A 144 4.30 -8.97 17.75
C GLU A 144 2.82 -8.58 17.74
N LEU A 145 1.98 -9.30 16.97
CA LEU A 145 0.52 -9.13 16.89
C LEU A 145 -0.22 -9.39 18.20
N GLN A 146 0.40 -10.02 19.21
CA GLN A 146 -0.20 -10.17 20.54
C GLN A 146 -0.52 -8.82 21.20
N PHE A 147 0.11 -7.72 20.76
CA PHE A 147 -0.27 -6.38 21.22
C PHE A 147 -1.74 -6.04 20.91
N LEU A 148 -2.34 -6.63 19.87
CA LEU A 148 -3.75 -6.45 19.51
C LEU A 148 -4.71 -7.08 20.53
N LEU A 149 -4.22 -8.01 21.35
CA LEU A 149 -4.99 -8.62 22.43
C LEU A 149 -4.98 -7.77 23.71
N ARG A 150 -4.10 -6.75 23.79
CA ARG A 150 -4.06 -5.84 24.93
C ARG A 150 -5.34 -5.02 25.00
N PRO A 151 -5.80 -4.61 26.20
CA PRO A 151 -6.99 -3.79 26.32
C PRO A 151 -6.81 -2.41 25.70
N ILE A 152 -7.91 -1.88 25.15
CA ILE A 152 -8.04 -0.51 24.67
C ILE A 152 -7.92 0.44 25.87
N GLN A 153 -7.17 1.51 25.69
CA GLN A 153 -7.07 2.63 26.64
C GLN A 153 -7.72 3.87 26.04
N ARG A 154 -8.16 4.82 26.87
CA ARG A 154 -8.86 6.05 26.45
C ARG A 154 -8.20 6.78 25.27
N ARG A 155 -6.87 6.90 25.28
CA ARG A 155 -6.09 7.55 24.20
C ARG A 155 -6.21 6.88 22.83
N HIS A 156 -6.51 5.58 22.77
CA HIS A 156 -6.64 4.90 21.48
C HIS A 156 -7.90 5.33 20.73
N TRP A 157 -8.94 5.81 21.43
CA TRP A 157 -10.13 6.35 20.77
C TRP A 157 -9.83 7.59 19.94
N LEU A 158 -8.73 8.32 20.24
CA LEU A 158 -8.28 9.44 19.42
C LEU A 158 -7.89 9.00 18.00
N ILE A 159 -7.55 7.72 17.78
CA ILE A 159 -7.27 7.20 16.43
C ILE A 159 -8.49 7.30 15.51
N LEU A 160 -9.71 7.35 16.07
CA LEU A 160 -10.93 7.49 15.27
C LEU A 160 -10.99 8.84 14.57
N LEU A 161 -10.31 9.87 15.07
CA LEU A 161 -10.20 11.16 14.37
C LEU A 161 -9.50 11.00 13.01
N GLY A 162 -8.62 10.01 12.87
CA GLY A 162 -8.00 9.66 11.59
C GLY A 162 -8.97 9.13 10.55
N CYS A 163 -10.17 8.67 10.94
CA CYS A 163 -11.17 8.17 9.98
C CYS A 163 -11.67 9.30 9.06
N ILE A 164 -11.66 10.56 9.51
CA ILE A 164 -12.10 11.71 8.70
C ILE A 164 -11.18 11.94 7.50
N PRO A 165 -9.86 12.23 7.67
CA PRO A 165 -8.97 12.40 6.54
C PRO A 165 -8.85 11.14 5.68
N ILE A 166 -8.93 9.93 6.27
CA ILE A 166 -8.96 8.69 5.48
C ILE A 166 -10.21 8.64 4.59
N ALA A 167 -11.40 8.94 5.12
CA ALA A 167 -12.63 8.97 4.33
C ALA A 167 -12.55 10.01 3.20
N VAL A 168 -12.01 11.19 3.46
CA VAL A 168 -11.79 12.23 2.44
C VAL A 168 -10.85 11.74 1.34
N LEU A 169 -9.73 11.12 1.69
CA LEU A 169 -8.79 10.55 0.72
C LEU A 169 -9.43 9.43 -0.11
N LEU A 170 -10.21 8.55 0.52
CA LEU A 170 -10.93 7.49 -0.18
C LEU A 170 -11.97 8.04 -1.16
N ILE A 171 -12.73 9.05 -0.75
CA ILE A 171 -13.68 9.74 -1.63
C ILE A 171 -12.94 10.37 -2.81
N ALA A 172 -11.85 11.10 -2.56
CA ALA A 172 -11.02 11.69 -3.61
C ALA A 172 -10.52 10.62 -4.61
N ALA A 173 -10.13 9.44 -4.12
CA ALA A 173 -9.70 8.30 -4.93
C ALA A 173 -10.83 7.57 -5.67
N THR A 174 -12.10 7.97 -5.51
CA THR A 174 -13.22 7.46 -6.31
C THR A 174 -13.62 8.37 -7.47
N PHE A 175 -13.09 9.60 -7.52
CA PHE A 175 -13.32 10.47 -8.66
C PHE A 175 -12.49 10.00 -9.86
N PRO A 176 -13.10 9.84 -11.05
CA PRO A 176 -12.36 9.50 -12.25
C PRO A 176 -11.25 10.55 -12.51
N ALA A 177 -10.06 10.08 -12.89
CA ALA A 177 -8.99 10.98 -13.31
C ALA A 177 -9.48 11.90 -14.44
N GLY A 178 -9.14 13.19 -14.39
CA GLY A 178 -9.65 14.18 -15.35
C GLY A 178 -10.93 14.92 -14.92
N THR A 179 -11.55 14.58 -13.79
CA THR A 179 -12.78 15.24 -13.33
C THR A 179 -12.56 16.31 -12.27
N LEU A 180 -11.52 16.16 -11.45
CA LEU A 180 -11.13 17.12 -10.42
C LEU A 180 -10.01 18.05 -10.92
N TRP A 181 -9.71 19.08 -10.13
CA TRP A 181 -8.57 19.99 -10.33
C TRP A 181 -8.58 20.74 -11.67
N HIS A 182 -9.71 21.38 -12.01
CA HIS A 182 -9.84 22.20 -13.23
C HIS A 182 -8.73 23.28 -13.35
N THR A 183 -8.26 23.82 -12.24
CA THR A 183 -7.15 24.79 -12.20
C THR A 183 -5.78 24.20 -12.52
N GLU A 184 -5.64 22.88 -12.48
CA GLU A 184 -4.41 22.12 -12.74
C GLU A 184 -4.55 21.24 -14.00
N GLY A 185 -5.27 21.75 -15.01
CA GLY A 185 -5.47 21.03 -16.27
C GLY A 185 -6.25 19.72 -16.11
N ASN A 186 -7.12 19.65 -15.09
CA ASN A 186 -7.85 18.44 -14.71
C ASN A 186 -6.98 17.28 -14.19
N GLY A 187 -5.83 17.59 -13.58
CA GLY A 187 -4.85 16.56 -13.21
C GLY A 187 -4.17 15.97 -14.43
N PHE A 188 -3.74 16.85 -15.34
CA PHE A 188 -3.09 16.49 -16.61
C PHE A 188 -1.96 15.46 -16.41
N ASP A 189 -1.10 15.68 -15.42
CA ASP A 189 0.00 14.79 -15.04
C ASP A 189 -0.45 13.35 -14.74
N VAL A 190 -1.59 13.20 -14.07
CA VAL A 190 -2.18 11.89 -13.75
C VAL A 190 -2.60 11.17 -15.03
N LEU A 191 -3.22 11.88 -15.95
CA LEU A 191 -3.67 11.32 -17.22
C LEU A 191 -2.48 10.98 -18.12
N GLU A 192 -1.49 11.87 -18.21
CA GLU A 192 -0.40 11.77 -19.18
C GLU A 192 0.64 10.72 -18.82
N TYR A 193 1.16 10.71 -17.59
CA TYR A 193 2.26 9.80 -17.25
C TYR A 193 1.95 8.82 -16.14
N HIS A 194 1.03 9.12 -15.21
CA HIS A 194 0.64 8.12 -14.21
C HIS A 194 -0.27 7.02 -14.80
N LEU A 195 -1.15 7.31 -15.76
CA LEU A 195 -2.10 6.34 -16.30
C LEU A 195 -1.81 5.95 -17.77
N GLN A 196 -1.58 6.93 -18.63
CA GLN A 196 -1.38 6.68 -20.06
C GLN A 196 -0.05 5.96 -20.34
N LEU A 197 1.02 6.27 -19.61
CA LEU A 197 2.32 5.65 -19.85
C LEU A 197 2.39 4.16 -19.46
N PRO A 198 1.89 3.72 -18.28
CA PRO A 198 1.72 2.28 -18.01
C PRO A 198 0.88 1.57 -19.08
N ARG A 199 -0.17 2.22 -19.60
CA ARG A 199 -0.99 1.66 -20.69
C ARG A 199 -0.18 1.46 -21.98
N GLN A 200 0.66 2.44 -22.34
CA GLN A 200 1.55 2.35 -23.51
C GLN A 200 2.61 1.25 -23.33
N PHE A 201 3.28 1.20 -22.18
CA PHE A 201 4.24 0.14 -21.89
C PHE A 201 3.62 -1.26 -21.94
N LEU A 202 2.40 -1.41 -21.42
CA LEU A 202 1.66 -2.67 -21.51
C LEU A 202 1.30 -3.05 -22.95
N ALA A 203 0.97 -2.07 -23.80
CA ALA A 203 0.68 -2.32 -25.22
C ALA A 203 1.93 -2.71 -26.01
N LEU A 204 3.09 -2.15 -25.65
CA LEU A 204 4.39 -2.41 -26.27
C LEU A 204 5.11 -3.64 -25.68
N HIS A 205 4.59 -4.20 -24.59
CA HIS A 205 5.25 -5.25 -23.79
C HIS A 205 6.64 -4.85 -23.27
N ASN A 206 6.96 -3.55 -23.23
CA ASN A 206 8.29 -3.00 -23.00
C ASN A 206 8.19 -1.63 -22.29
N THR A 207 9.19 -1.26 -21.50
CA THR A 207 9.31 0.03 -20.82
C THR A 207 10.31 0.99 -21.48
N SER A 208 10.65 0.75 -22.75
CA SER A 208 11.51 1.65 -23.51
C SER A 208 10.84 3.01 -23.71
N PRO A 209 11.63 4.10 -23.80
CA PRO A 209 11.07 5.42 -24.02
C PRO A 209 10.16 5.48 -25.24
N VAL A 210 9.05 6.20 -25.08
CA VAL A 210 8.00 6.43 -26.06
C VAL A 210 8.15 7.84 -26.59
N HIS A 211 8.18 8.02 -27.91
CA HIS A 211 8.50 9.31 -28.52
C HIS A 211 7.48 10.39 -28.19
N GLU A 212 6.21 10.01 -28.07
CA GLU A 212 5.09 10.90 -27.84
C GLU A 212 4.90 11.29 -26.37
N ASN A 213 5.70 10.74 -25.45
CA ASN A 213 5.58 11.02 -24.02
C ASN A 213 6.97 11.24 -23.41
N ILE A 214 7.32 12.49 -23.14
CA ILE A 214 8.64 12.88 -22.63
C ILE A 214 8.94 12.28 -21.23
N TYR A 215 7.90 12.00 -20.43
CA TYR A 215 8.07 11.40 -19.11
C TYR A 215 8.58 9.96 -19.18
N SER A 216 8.43 9.29 -20.33
CA SER A 216 8.95 7.93 -20.55
C SER A 216 10.48 7.81 -20.47
N TYR A 217 11.20 8.93 -20.49
CA TYR A 217 12.65 8.98 -20.35
C TYR A 217 13.11 9.11 -18.88
N MET A 218 12.18 9.26 -17.93
CA MET A 218 12.50 9.45 -16.51
C MET A 218 12.41 8.13 -15.71
N PRO A 219 12.96 8.08 -14.48
CA PRO A 219 12.70 6.97 -13.55
C PRO A 219 11.24 7.00 -13.07
N LEU A 220 10.49 5.92 -13.32
CA LEU A 220 9.04 5.89 -13.14
C LEU A 220 8.60 4.82 -12.14
N ASN A 221 9.03 4.97 -10.88
CA ASN A 221 8.88 3.90 -9.90
C ASN A 221 7.41 3.56 -9.59
N MET A 222 6.54 4.55 -9.45
CA MET A 222 5.12 4.31 -9.17
C MET A 222 4.39 3.74 -10.39
N GLU A 223 4.75 4.21 -11.57
CA GLU A 223 4.17 3.78 -12.85
C GLU A 223 4.51 2.32 -13.13
N MET A 224 5.68 1.84 -12.70
CA MET A 224 5.99 0.41 -12.77
C MET A 224 5.04 -0.43 -11.91
N LEU A 225 4.61 0.06 -10.75
CA LEU A 225 3.60 -0.62 -9.94
C LEU A 225 2.22 -0.60 -10.62
N TYR A 226 1.87 0.52 -11.25
CA TYR A 226 0.64 0.63 -12.05
C TYR A 226 0.69 -0.28 -13.29
N LEU A 227 1.87 -0.48 -13.88
CA LEU A 227 2.10 -1.38 -14.99
C LEU A 227 1.87 -2.85 -14.61
N ILE A 228 2.40 -3.29 -13.46
CA ILE A 228 2.11 -4.65 -12.92
C ILE A 228 0.60 -4.80 -12.75
N LEU A 229 -0.03 -3.82 -12.10
CA LEU A 229 -1.46 -3.84 -11.81
C LEU A 229 -2.28 -3.94 -13.10
N ALA A 230 -1.97 -3.12 -14.11
CA ALA A 230 -2.61 -3.16 -15.41
C ALA A 230 -2.39 -4.50 -16.13
N ALA A 231 -1.18 -5.05 -16.11
CA ALA A 231 -0.84 -6.31 -16.77
C ALA A 231 -1.62 -7.50 -16.19
N VAL A 232 -1.68 -7.59 -14.86
CA VAL A 232 -2.40 -8.65 -14.15
C VAL A 232 -3.91 -8.47 -14.32
N ALA A 233 -4.43 -7.26 -14.14
CA ALA A 233 -5.84 -6.97 -14.34
C ALA A 233 -6.28 -7.27 -15.79
N LYS A 234 -5.49 -6.89 -16.79
CA LYS A 234 -5.78 -7.20 -18.22
C LYS A 234 -5.89 -8.70 -18.46
N SER A 235 -5.08 -9.52 -17.79
CA SER A 235 -5.15 -10.97 -17.93
C SER A 235 -6.33 -11.58 -17.16
N ALA A 236 -6.72 -10.98 -16.04
CA ALA A 236 -7.81 -11.49 -15.21
C ALA A 236 -9.21 -11.08 -15.69
N VAL A 237 -9.38 -9.83 -16.15
CA VAL A 237 -10.68 -9.23 -16.47
C VAL A 237 -10.77 -8.63 -17.88
N GLY A 238 -9.77 -8.87 -18.73
CA GLY A 238 -9.78 -8.43 -20.13
C GLY A 238 -9.87 -6.91 -20.26
N ALA A 239 -10.78 -6.42 -21.10
CA ALA A 239 -10.96 -4.98 -21.37
C ALA A 239 -11.37 -4.15 -20.13
N GLY A 240 -11.96 -4.78 -19.11
CA GLY A 240 -12.32 -4.13 -17.85
C GLY A 240 -11.13 -3.64 -17.01
N TYR A 241 -9.90 -3.99 -17.39
CA TYR A 241 -8.69 -3.62 -16.66
C TYR A 241 -8.46 -2.11 -16.53
N ILE A 242 -9.06 -1.28 -17.40
CA ILE A 242 -8.92 0.17 -17.32
C ILE A 242 -9.46 0.68 -15.98
N TYR A 243 -10.59 0.15 -15.51
CA TYR A 243 -11.13 0.49 -14.19
C TYR A 243 -10.21 0.07 -13.05
N ALA A 244 -9.62 -1.12 -13.17
CA ALA A 244 -8.62 -1.60 -12.21
C ALA A 244 -7.39 -0.68 -12.22
N LEU A 245 -6.90 -0.28 -13.38
CA LEU A 245 -5.76 0.63 -13.51
C LEU A 245 -6.06 1.97 -12.85
N VAL A 246 -7.15 2.65 -13.24
CA VAL A 246 -7.46 3.99 -12.71
C VAL A 246 -7.68 3.95 -11.20
N PHE A 247 -8.63 3.15 -10.72
CA PHE A 247 -9.01 3.16 -9.31
C PHE A 247 -8.02 2.41 -8.43
N GLY A 248 -7.40 1.35 -8.95
CA GLY A 248 -6.32 0.63 -8.26
C GLY A 248 -5.08 1.51 -8.07
N ALA A 249 -4.70 2.31 -9.08
CA ALA A 249 -3.59 3.26 -8.96
C ALA A 249 -3.88 4.35 -7.94
N GLN A 250 -5.06 4.96 -7.98
CA GLN A 250 -5.47 6.00 -7.02
C GLN A 250 -5.42 5.49 -5.57
N ILE A 251 -5.86 4.25 -5.33
CA ILE A 251 -5.86 3.68 -3.98
C ILE A 251 -4.48 3.24 -3.54
N LEU A 252 -3.67 2.71 -4.47
CA LEU A 252 -2.28 2.44 -4.19
C LEU A 252 -1.58 3.73 -3.74
N HIS A 253 -1.90 4.86 -4.38
CA HIS A 253 -1.42 6.18 -3.98
C HIS A 253 -1.91 6.59 -2.58
N VAL A 254 -3.22 6.43 -2.28
CA VAL A 254 -3.76 6.66 -0.93
C VAL A 254 -3.03 5.81 0.11
N ALA A 255 -2.78 4.53 -0.17
CA ALA A 255 -2.07 3.64 0.74
C ALA A 255 -0.64 4.12 0.98
N VAL A 256 0.09 4.54 -0.06
CA VAL A 256 1.43 5.11 0.07
C VAL A 256 1.40 6.39 0.90
N THR A 257 0.45 7.28 0.65
CA THR A 257 0.25 8.50 1.44
C THR A 257 0.02 8.16 2.91
N LEU A 258 -0.90 7.24 3.22
CA LEU A 258 -1.19 6.85 4.61
C LEU A 258 -0.01 6.16 5.31
N MET A 259 0.90 5.51 4.58
CA MET A 259 2.11 4.91 5.15
C MET A 259 3.23 5.93 5.42
N ALA A 260 3.16 7.11 4.81
CA ALA A 260 4.15 8.17 4.97
C ALA A 260 3.94 9.05 6.21
N TRP A 261 2.77 8.94 6.87
CA TRP A 261 2.36 9.69 8.06
C TRP A 261 2.29 8.81 9.31
#